data_AF-A0A2V5TF35-F1
#
_entry.id   AF-A0A2V5TF35-F1
#
_cell.length_a   1.000
_cell.length_b   1.000
_cell.length_c   1.000
_cell.angle_alpha   90.00
_cell.angle_beta   90.00
_cell.angle_gamma   90.00
#
_symmetry.space_group_name_H-M   'P 1'
#
loop_
_entity.id
_entity.type
_entity.pdbx_description
1 polymer ?
#
loop_
_entity_poly.entity_id
_entity_poly.type
_entity_poly.pdbx_seq_one_letter_code
_entity_poly.pdbx_strand_id
1 'polypeptide(L)' 'MSATEILDELPKLTPAELETVYRRAVELHQGRTVEASPELLAAIDAADESFAKEGGVSLDEARRIAASWNTK' A
#
# COMPACT_ATOMS: atom_id res chain seq x y z
N MET A 1 -17.41 -14.48 -3.61
CA MET A 1 -15.97 -14.72 -3.84
C MET A 1 -15.23 -13.83 -2.85
N SER A 2 -14.46 -14.44 -1.95
CA SER A 2 -13.70 -13.73 -0.92
C SER A 2 -12.34 -13.28 -1.46
N ALA A 3 -11.73 -12.27 -0.83
CA ALA A 3 -10.39 -11.82 -1.20
C ALA A 3 -9.36 -12.95 -1.09
N THR A 4 -9.53 -13.86 -0.13
CA THR A 4 -8.68 -15.03 0.09
C THR A 4 -8.73 -16.01 -1.06
N GLU A 5 -9.92 -16.31 -1.58
CA GLU A 5 -10.09 -17.18 -2.76
C GLU A 5 -9.41 -16.59 -4.02
N ILE A 6 -9.41 -15.27 -4.16
CA ILE A 6 -8.70 -14.60 -5.28
C ILE A 6 -7.19 -14.78 -5.13
N LEU A 7 -6.66 -14.58 -3.92
CA LEU A 7 -5.23 -14.71 -3.65
C LEU A 7 -4.71 -16.14 -3.83
N ASP A 8 -5.53 -17.15 -3.58
CA ASP A 8 -5.18 -18.57 -3.79
C ASP A 8 -5.14 -18.98 -5.28
N GLU A 9 -5.87 -18.27 -6.15
CA GLU A 9 -5.92 -18.55 -7.58
C GLU A 9 -4.87 -17.78 -8.38
N LEU A 10 -4.43 -16.61 -7.91
CA LEU A 10 -3.41 -15.79 -8.58
C LEU A 10 -2.09 -16.53 -8.92
N PRO A 11 -1.52 -17.39 -8.05
CA PRO A 11 -0.29 -18.12 -8.36
C PRO A 11 -0.45 -19.18 -9.46
N LYS A 12 -1.70 -19.57 -9.77
CA LYS A 12 -2.02 -20.59 -10.78
C LYS A 12 -2.15 -20.01 -12.18
N LEU A 13 -2.21 -18.68 -12.30
CA LEU A 13 -2.35 -17.98 -13.56
C LEU A 13 -1.02 -17.94 -14.32
N THR A 14 -1.13 -18.03 -15.64
CA THR A 14 0.00 -17.78 -16.53
C THR A 14 0.38 -16.29 -16.52
N PRO A 15 1.62 -15.94 -16.93
CA PRO A 15 2.04 -14.53 -17.00
C PRO A 15 1.10 -13.66 -17.87
N ALA A 16 0.54 -14.21 -18.95
CA ALA A 16 -0.39 -13.48 -19.83
C ALA A 16 -1.77 -13.23 -19.18
N GLU A 17 -2.22 -14.16 -18.34
CA GLU A 17 -3.46 -14.02 -17.58
C GLU A 17 -3.29 -13.02 -16.44
N LEU A 18 -2.16 -13.06 -15.74
CA LEU A 18 -1.80 -12.07 -14.72
C LEU A 18 -1.76 -10.66 -15.29
N GLU A 19 -1.11 -10.46 -16.44
CA GLU A 19 -1.07 -9.16 -17.12
C GLU A 19 -2.48 -8.63 -17.44
N THR A 20 -3.39 -9.53 -17.84
CA THR A 20 -4.78 -9.16 -18.12
C THR A 20 -5.54 -8.77 -16.86
N VAL A 21 -5.31 -9.46 -15.73
CA VAL A 21 -5.88 -9.12 -14.43
C VAL A 21 -5.35 -7.76 -13.95
N TYR A 22 -4.03 -7.53 -14.03
CA TYR A 22 -3.41 -6.27 -13.62
C TYR A 22 -3.95 -5.09 -14.43
N ARG A 23 -3.98 -5.20 -15.76
CA ARG A 23 -4.52 -4.14 -16.63
C ARG A 23 -5.97 -3.81 -16.29
N ARG A 24 -6.83 -4.83 -16.10
CA ARG A 24 -8.24 -4.60 -15.71
C ARG A 24 -8.36 -4.00 -14.31
N ALA A 25 -7.50 -4.39 -13.37
CA ALA A 25 -7.47 -3.80 -12.04
C ALA A 25 -7.07 -2.32 -12.09
N VAL A 26 -6.09 -1.96 -12.92
CA VAL A 26 -5.68 -0.57 -13.18
C VAL A 26 -6.82 0.21 -13.82
N GLU A 27 -7.48 -0.34 -14.84
CA GLU A 27 -8.66 0.29 -15.48
C GLU A 27 -9.82 0.50 -14.50
N LEU A 28 -10.09 -0.48 -13.62
CA LEU A 28 -11.09 -0.35 -12.54
C LEU A 28 -10.69 0.69 -11.51
N HIS A 29 -9.39 0.87 -11.26
CA HIS A 29 -8.86 1.87 -10.34
C HIS A 29 -8.92 3.29 -10.92
N GLN A 30 -8.70 3.46 -12.22
CA GLN A 30 -8.75 4.76 -12.90
C GLN A 30 -10.13 5.45 -12.83
N GLY A 31 -11.21 4.70 -12.61
CA GLY A 31 -12.57 5.23 -12.42
C GLY A 31 -12.98 5.45 -10.95
N ARG A 32 -12.14 5.07 -9.99
CA ARG A 32 -12.40 5.26 -8.56
C ARG A 32 -11.31 6.17 -7.98
N THR A 33 -11.58 7.48 -7.98
CA THR A 33 -10.93 8.37 -7.02
C THR A 33 -11.29 7.86 -5.63
N VAL A 34 -10.37 7.17 -4.98
CA VAL A 34 -10.48 6.89 -3.56
C VAL A 34 -10.29 8.23 -2.89
N GLU A 35 -11.38 8.88 -2.50
CA GLU A 35 -11.30 10.04 -1.63
C GLU A 35 -10.56 9.61 -0.36
N ALA A 36 -9.44 10.26 -0.07
CA ALA A 36 -8.70 10.01 1.14
C ALA A 36 -9.64 10.25 2.32
N SER A 37 -9.71 9.28 3.23
CA SER A 37 -10.55 9.45 4.41
C SER A 37 -10.03 10.63 5.24
N PRO A 38 -10.89 11.34 5.99
CA PRO A 38 -10.46 12.40 6.90
C PRO A 38 -9.35 11.94 7.86
N GLU A 39 -9.39 10.69 8.31
CA GLU A 39 -8.39 10.09 9.19
C GLU A 39 -7.04 9.92 8.49
N LEU A 40 -7.03 9.51 7.23
CA LEU A 40 -5.80 9.40 6.43
C LEU A 40 -5.18 10.78 6.19
N LEU A 41 -6.00 11.79 5.87
CA LEU A 41 -5.52 13.16 5.68
C LEU A 41 -4.93 13.72 6.98
N ALA A 42 -5.61 13.53 8.11
CA ALA A 42 -5.11 13.96 9.41
C ALA A 42 -3.81 13.25 9.81
N ALA A 43 -3.64 11.97 9.46
CA ALA A 43 -2.40 11.25 9.70
C ALA A 43 -1.23 11.79 8.85
N ILE A 44 -1.50 12.22 7.61
CA ILE A 44 -0.51 12.88 6.76
C ILE A 44 -0.11 14.23 7.36
N ASP A 45 -1.08 15.06 7.74
CA ASP A 45 -0.81 16.37 8.35
C ASP A 45 0.03 16.22 9.64
N ALA A 46 -0.31 15.24 10.49
CA ALA A 46 0.46 14.96 11.71
C ALA A 46 1.89 14.48 11.41
N ALA A 47 2.09 13.69 10.35
CA ALA A 47 3.41 13.25 9.92
C ALA A 47 4.27 14.41 9.40
N ASP A 48 3.67 15.31 8.60
CA ASP A 48 4.34 16.50 8.08
C ASP A 48 4.74 17.46 9.21
N GLU A 49 3.84 17.67 10.19
CA GLU A 49 4.14 18.45 11.38
C GLU A 49 5.27 17.84 12.21
N SER A 50 5.26 16.52 12.43
CA SER A 50 6.32 15.82 13.16
C SER A 50 7.66 15.96 12.44
N PHE A 51 7.69 15.77 11.13
CA PHE A 51 8.90 15.95 10.33
C PHE A 51 9.43 17.39 10.40
N ALA A 52 8.56 18.40 10.35
CA ALA A 52 8.97 19.79 10.48
C ALA A 52 9.54 20.14 11.86
N LYS A 53 9.03 19.52 12.93
CA LYS A 53 9.44 19.78 14.33
C LYS A 53 10.69 19.00 14.74
N GLU A 54 10.75 17.72 14.38
CA GLU A 54 11.72 16.75 14.89
C GLU A 54 12.74 16.29 13.84
N GLY A 55 12.45 16.55 12.56
CA GLY A 55 13.19 16.02 11.42
C GLY A 55 12.78 14.58 11.09
N GLY A 56 13.29 14.08 9.96
CA GLY A 56 13.15 12.68 9.60
C GLY A 56 14.27 11.81 10.14
N VAL A 57 14.08 10.50 10.05
CA VAL A 57 15.14 9.52 10.28
C VAL A 57 15.91 9.24 8.99
N SER A 58 17.17 8.84 9.10
CA SER A 58 17.96 8.38 7.94
C SER A 58 17.36 7.09 7.35
N LEU A 59 17.65 6.79 6.09
CA LEU A 59 17.20 5.55 5.44
C LEU A 59 17.68 4.30 6.17
N ASP A 60 18.90 4.31 6.72
CA ASP A 60 19.44 3.17 7.47
C ASP A 60 18.71 2.99 8.80
N GLU A 61 18.33 4.08 9.45
CA GLU A 61 17.51 4.03 10.67
C GLU A 61 16.10 3.54 10.38
N ALA A 62 15.45 4.05 9.33
CA ALA A 62 14.14 3.57 8.89
C ALA A 62 14.15 2.07 8.61
N ARG A 63 15.20 1.56 7.95
CA ARG A 63 15.37 0.12 7.69
C ARG A 63 15.51 -0.69 8.97
N ARG A 64 16.25 -0.18 9.97
CA ARG A 64 16.38 -0.84 11.28
C ARG A 64 15.04 -0.89 12.02
N ILE A 65 14.28 0.21 12.02
CA ILE A 65 12.95 0.28 12.64
C ILE A 65 12.00 -0.70 11.95
N ALA A 66 11.93 -0.67 10.62
CA ALA A 66 11.06 -1.58 9.86
C ALA A 66 11.38 -3.06 10.09
N ALA A 67 12.67 -3.42 10.21
CA ALA A 67 13.10 -4.77 10.54
C ALA A 67 12.69 -5.21 11.97
N SER A 68 12.43 -4.27 12.88
CA SER A 68 11.96 -4.55 14.24
C SER A 68 10.45 -4.76 14.34
N TRP A 69 9.69 -4.45 13.28
CA TRP A 69 8.26 -4.72 13.24
C TRP A 69 8.05 -6.22 13.10
N ASN A 70 7.58 -6.87 14.17
CA ASN A 70 7.16 -8.27 14.13
C ASN A 70 5.96 -8.38 13.18
N THR A 71 6.21 -8.70 11.92
CA THR A 71 5.19 -9.19 11.00
C THR A 71 4.80 -10.59 11.48
N LYS A 72 3.75 -10.65 12.32
CA LYS A 72 3.03 -11.90 12.59
C LYS A 72 2.05 -12.17 11.47
#